data_AF-A0A9D0IGI1-F1
#
_entry.id   AF-A0A9D0IGI1-F1
#
_cell.length_a   1.000
_cell.length_b   1.000
_cell.length_c   1.000
_cell.angle_alpha   90.00
_cell.angle_beta   90.00
_cell.angle_gamma   90.00
#
_symmetry.space_group_name_H-M   'P 1'
#
loop_
_entity.id
_entity.type
_entity.pdbx_description
1 polymer ?
#
loop_
_entity_poly.entity_id
_entity_poly.type
_entity_poly.pdbx_seq_one_letter_code
_entity_poly.pdbx_strand_id
1 'polypeptide(L)'
;MKVIKSILFVALLGFASPASAEAIRDYYAEPGINPFKDSLNQNFNEYIDPFSGSVSLSYVDLKIPGNGGLDIVVNRVYNSVQDNVGDRNVNGIGWSMHFGRIVVASGDADKICTQDLWGVSVANNPSLEKPDGGREILFLANDPNAYLITRSRWKAECGVAGLVVTGPDGTVYTMDQYEDNGTEVSWYTSRIEDTNGNRIDIAYKTGGGFTYIDTVTGSDGRLVQFNYDFDGTSAVRLSSITANAQTWQYRYSAIAGLADGQEQLTEVVRPDNKSWKYDYYPLLGTPGLAGSFSLKQVTYPYGGTIDYTYKHVYFNPADTTFPTAAIDRKTIGGTNISPGTWIYNYEPAIDRGSALDKTTITAPNGRYEYQHFGYSGNFSGDVWKIGLLLSRETYDQAGILVEQEINNWGSQQISGENYWHGRSTAKVDSATVAPILLSREIWREGGVYRTDYSGYDSYGNPAKVVETGNVIGDDTRTTDYTYYTDTDKW
;
A
#
# COMPACT_ATOMS: atom_id res chain seq x y z
N MET A 1 -29.23 -54.89 29.93
CA MET A 1 -27.89 -54.29 29.79
C MET A 1 -28.04 -53.10 28.84
N LYS A 2 -28.22 -51.88 29.38
CA LYS A 2 -28.40 -50.64 28.61
C LYS A 2 -27.02 -50.01 28.42
N VAL A 3 -26.57 -49.88 27.17
CA VAL A 3 -25.33 -49.17 26.84
C VAL A 3 -25.66 -47.69 26.73
N ILE A 4 -25.17 -46.92 27.70
CA ILE A 4 -25.19 -45.45 27.70
C ILE A 4 -24.09 -44.98 26.74
N LYS A 5 -24.47 -44.31 25.65
CA LYS A 5 -23.52 -43.55 24.82
C LYS A 5 -23.32 -42.17 25.47
N SER A 6 -22.16 -41.97 26.08
CA SER A 6 -21.70 -40.65 26.53
C SER A 6 -21.46 -39.77 25.31
N ILE A 7 -22.26 -38.71 25.17
CA ILE A 7 -22.01 -37.62 24.22
C ILE A 7 -21.02 -36.68 24.91
N LEU A 8 -19.78 -36.66 24.41
CA LEU A 8 -18.77 -35.72 24.84
C LEU A 8 -19.08 -34.37 24.18
N PHE A 9 -19.63 -33.44 24.96
CA PHE A 9 -19.86 -32.07 24.52
C PHE A 9 -18.50 -31.35 24.57
N VAL A 10 -17.81 -31.29 23.43
CA VAL A 10 -16.61 -30.45 23.28
C VAL A 10 -17.10 -29.02 23.18
N ALA A 11 -16.98 -28.27 24.27
CA ALA A 11 -17.16 -26.82 24.26
C ALA A 11 -16.05 -26.22 23.39
N LEU A 12 -16.41 -25.77 22.19
CA LEU A 12 -15.58 -24.86 21.41
C LEU A 12 -15.45 -23.56 22.20
N LEU A 13 -14.36 -23.43 22.96
CA LEU A 13 -13.84 -22.13 23.37
C LEU A 13 -13.33 -21.46 22.09
N GLY A 14 -14.19 -20.70 21.44
CA GLY A 14 -13.78 -19.75 20.42
C GLY A 14 -12.85 -18.75 21.07
N PHE A 15 -11.56 -18.88 20.80
CA PHE A 15 -10.63 -17.79 21.02
C PHE A 15 -11.01 -16.71 20.02
N ALA A 16 -11.79 -15.72 20.48
CA ALA A 16 -11.86 -14.45 19.80
C ALA A 16 -10.48 -13.82 19.91
N SER A 17 -9.69 -13.90 18.82
CA SER A 17 -8.52 -13.06 18.66
C SER A 17 -9.00 -11.60 18.78
N PRO A 18 -8.44 -10.79 19.69
CA PRO A 18 -8.71 -9.36 19.64
C PRO A 18 -8.24 -8.85 18.28
N ALA A 19 -9.17 -8.33 17.49
CA ALA A 19 -8.86 -7.55 16.30
C ALA A 19 -7.97 -6.39 16.77
N SER A 20 -6.65 -6.55 16.58
CA SER A 20 -5.68 -5.53 16.94
C SER A 20 -5.69 -4.51 15.82
N ALA A 21 -5.78 -3.23 16.19
CA ALA A 21 -5.80 -2.11 15.25
C ALA A 21 -4.66 -2.21 14.22
N GLU A 22 -4.96 -2.08 12.93
CA GLU A 22 -4.00 -2.15 11.82
C GLU A 22 -3.30 -0.80 11.54
N ALA A 23 -3.20 0.09 12.53
CA ALA A 23 -2.67 1.45 12.36
C ALA A 23 -1.23 1.48 11.85
N ILE A 24 -0.40 0.59 12.40
CA ILE A 24 0.99 0.34 12.04
C ILE A 24 1.08 -1.14 11.66
N ARG A 25 1.32 -1.43 10.38
CA ARG A 25 1.29 -2.79 9.85
C ARG A 25 2.66 -3.44 9.87
N ASP A 26 2.69 -4.75 9.63
CA ASP A 26 3.96 -5.45 9.50
C ASP A 26 4.73 -4.99 8.25
N TYR A 27 6.07 -4.99 8.27
CA TYR A 27 6.88 -4.63 7.09
C TYR A 27 6.50 -5.44 5.85
N TYR A 28 6.10 -6.70 6.05
CA TYR A 28 5.76 -7.62 4.97
C TYR A 28 4.25 -7.72 4.72
N ALA A 29 3.45 -6.86 5.36
CA ALA A 29 1.99 -6.82 5.23
C ALA A 29 1.45 -5.41 4.94
N GLU A 30 2.32 -4.47 4.55
CA GLU A 30 1.90 -3.14 4.15
C GLU A 30 1.05 -3.19 2.87
N PRO A 31 -0.11 -2.51 2.83
CA PRO A 31 -0.96 -2.43 1.67
C PRO A 31 -0.47 -1.36 0.68
N GLY A 32 -0.94 -1.50 -0.55
CA GLY A 32 -0.81 -0.51 -1.60
C GLY A 32 0.61 -0.36 -2.14
N ILE A 33 0.84 0.76 -2.82
CA ILE A 33 2.12 1.08 -3.42
C ILE A 33 2.96 1.82 -2.38
N ASN A 34 3.99 1.16 -1.84
CA ASN A 34 4.93 1.80 -0.93
C ASN A 34 6.04 2.52 -1.73
N PRO A 35 6.25 3.84 -1.56
CA PRO A 35 7.26 4.58 -2.31
C PRO A 35 8.71 4.17 -2.00
N PHE A 36 8.94 3.43 -0.92
CA PHE A 36 10.26 2.95 -0.50
C PHE A 36 10.53 1.50 -0.89
N LYS A 37 9.56 0.82 -1.49
CA LYS A 37 9.70 -0.55 -1.98
C LYS A 37 9.62 -0.56 -3.49
N ASP A 38 10.34 -1.47 -4.12
CA ASP A 38 10.18 -1.66 -5.55
C ASP A 38 8.81 -2.30 -5.81
N SER A 39 8.23 -2.04 -6.98
CA SER A 39 7.00 -2.71 -7.39
C SER A 39 7.16 -3.20 -8.81
N LEU A 40 6.93 -4.50 -9.00
CA LEU A 40 6.97 -5.09 -10.31
C LEU A 40 5.61 -4.91 -10.99
N ASN A 41 5.55 -3.98 -11.95
CA ASN A 41 4.40 -3.79 -12.81
C ASN A 41 4.67 -4.45 -14.18
N GLN A 42 4.01 -5.57 -14.43
CA GLN A 42 4.14 -6.32 -15.70
C GLN A 42 2.81 -6.46 -16.44
N ASN A 43 1.70 -6.06 -15.80
CA ASN A 43 0.38 -5.94 -16.41
C ASN A 43 -0.25 -4.62 -15.95
N PHE A 44 -1.08 -4.01 -16.80
CA PHE A 44 -1.83 -2.81 -16.43
C PHE A 44 -2.53 -3.02 -15.08
N ASN A 45 -2.36 -2.07 -14.16
CA ASN A 45 -3.08 -1.99 -12.88
C ASN A 45 -2.71 -3.04 -11.82
N GLU A 46 -1.59 -3.77 -11.97
CA GLU A 46 -1.10 -4.75 -10.99
C GLU A 46 0.28 -4.35 -10.45
N TYR A 47 0.44 -4.51 -9.14
CA TYR A 47 1.68 -4.25 -8.41
C TYR A 47 1.98 -5.44 -7.51
N ILE A 48 3.14 -6.05 -7.72
CA ILE A 48 3.65 -7.12 -6.85
C ILE A 48 4.91 -6.60 -6.19
N ASP A 49 4.89 -6.57 -4.86
CA ASP A 49 6.04 -6.17 -4.05
C ASP A 49 7.03 -7.35 -3.99
N PRO A 50 8.24 -7.26 -4.59
CA PRO A 50 9.23 -8.33 -4.51
C PRO A 50 9.83 -8.48 -3.11
N PHE A 51 9.67 -7.53 -2.18
CA PHE A 51 10.12 -7.67 -0.80
C PHE A 51 9.15 -8.52 0.03
N SER A 52 7.85 -8.24 -0.02
CA SER A 52 6.84 -8.93 0.80
C SER A 52 6.10 -10.06 0.08
N GLY A 53 6.01 -9.97 -1.25
CA GLY A 53 5.11 -10.79 -2.06
C GLY A 53 3.63 -10.41 -1.99
N SER A 54 3.31 -9.23 -1.44
CA SER A 54 1.96 -8.69 -1.44
C SER A 54 1.51 -8.38 -2.87
N VAL A 55 0.23 -8.66 -3.14
CA VAL A 55 -0.41 -8.36 -4.43
C VAL A 55 -1.37 -7.20 -4.25
N SER A 56 -1.17 -6.15 -5.02
CA SER A 56 -2.08 -5.00 -5.07
C SER A 56 -2.56 -4.75 -6.48
N LEU A 57 -3.82 -4.37 -6.63
CA LEU A 57 -4.39 -3.95 -7.91
C LEU A 57 -4.96 -2.55 -7.77
N SER A 58 -4.80 -1.70 -8.78
CA SER A 58 -5.33 -0.33 -8.76
C SER A 58 -6.00 0.02 -10.08
N TYR A 59 -7.33 0.17 -10.04
CA TYR A 59 -8.14 0.48 -11.21
C TYR A 59 -8.70 1.90 -11.12
N VAL A 60 -8.48 2.69 -12.16
CA VAL A 60 -9.20 3.96 -12.37
C VAL A 60 -10.57 3.63 -12.96
N ASP A 61 -11.60 3.65 -12.13
CA ASP A 61 -12.98 3.46 -12.57
C ASP A 61 -13.50 4.74 -13.25
N LEU A 62 -13.16 5.91 -12.72
CA LEU A 62 -13.61 7.18 -13.29
C LEU A 62 -12.48 8.21 -13.25
N LYS A 63 -12.32 8.95 -14.35
CA LYS A 63 -11.45 10.13 -14.43
C LYS A 63 -12.18 11.26 -15.13
N ILE A 64 -12.43 12.36 -14.42
CA ILE A 64 -12.99 13.58 -14.99
C ILE A 64 -11.94 14.68 -14.94
N PRO A 65 -11.39 15.11 -16.08
CA PRO A 65 -10.38 16.16 -16.12
C PRO A 65 -10.86 17.46 -15.47
N GLY A 66 -9.97 18.16 -14.75
CA GLY A 66 -10.27 19.43 -14.09
C GLY A 66 -9.34 20.56 -14.47
N ASN A 67 -9.70 21.78 -14.05
CA ASN A 67 -8.82 22.93 -14.19
C ASN A 67 -7.49 22.71 -13.43
N GLY A 68 -6.39 23.21 -13.99
CA GLY A 68 -5.06 23.10 -13.36
C GLY A 68 -4.50 21.67 -13.29
N GLY A 69 -5.18 20.67 -13.85
CA GLY A 69 -4.83 19.25 -13.68
C GLY A 69 -5.43 18.59 -12.43
N LEU A 70 -6.29 19.30 -11.68
CA LEU A 70 -7.00 18.75 -10.52
C LEU A 70 -8.19 17.89 -10.96
N ASP A 71 -7.86 16.69 -11.42
CA ASP A 71 -8.80 15.70 -11.94
C ASP A 71 -9.56 15.01 -10.79
N ILE A 72 -10.87 14.77 -10.96
CA ILE A 72 -11.59 13.84 -10.08
C ILE A 72 -11.24 12.45 -10.57
N VAL A 73 -10.50 11.70 -9.76
CA VAL A 73 -10.08 10.33 -10.05
C VAL A 73 -10.65 9.40 -8.99
N VAL A 74 -11.53 8.49 -9.39
CA VAL A 74 -12.05 7.43 -8.52
C VAL A 74 -11.24 6.17 -8.77
N ASN A 75 -10.45 5.81 -7.76
CA ASN A 75 -9.63 4.60 -7.77
C ASN A 75 -10.24 3.53 -6.88
N ARG A 76 -10.27 2.30 -7.40
CA ARG A 76 -10.51 1.13 -6.59
C ARG A 76 -9.21 0.36 -6.43
N VAL A 77 -8.83 0.09 -5.18
CA VAL A 77 -7.58 -0.57 -4.83
C VAL A 77 -7.88 -1.90 -4.16
N TYR A 78 -7.23 -2.97 -4.60
CA TYR A 78 -7.23 -4.27 -3.94
C TYR A 78 -5.89 -4.49 -3.25
N ASN A 79 -5.91 -5.13 -2.09
CA ASN A 79 -4.73 -5.65 -1.41
C ASN A 79 -4.96 -7.10 -1.00
N SER A 80 -3.96 -7.97 -1.24
CA SER A 80 -4.01 -9.37 -0.86
C SER A 80 -4.23 -9.56 0.64
N VAL A 81 -5.21 -10.37 0.99
CA VAL A 81 -5.60 -10.69 2.37
C VAL A 81 -4.45 -11.44 3.05
N GLN A 82 -4.08 -11.00 4.25
CA GLN A 82 -3.10 -11.66 5.11
C GLN A 82 -3.82 -12.63 6.07
N ASP A 83 -3.34 -12.81 7.30
CA ASP A 83 -3.90 -13.80 8.24
C ASP A 83 -5.32 -13.43 8.74
N ASN A 84 -5.72 -12.17 8.64
CA ASN A 84 -7.06 -11.69 8.96
C ASN A 84 -7.74 -11.17 7.69
N VAL A 85 -9.02 -11.52 7.51
CA VAL A 85 -9.87 -11.01 6.43
C VAL A 85 -10.14 -9.50 6.51
N GLY A 86 -9.72 -8.86 7.61
CA GLY A 86 -9.90 -7.44 7.86
C GLY A 86 -11.34 -7.11 8.24
N ASP A 87 -11.57 -5.84 8.54
CA ASP A 87 -12.90 -5.34 8.86
C ASP A 87 -13.78 -5.26 7.61
N ARG A 88 -15.08 -5.47 7.81
CA ARG A 88 -16.09 -5.30 6.76
C ARG A 88 -16.01 -3.86 6.22
N ASN A 89 -16.18 -3.70 4.91
CA ASN A 89 -16.33 -2.40 4.27
C ASN A 89 -17.37 -2.46 3.14
N VAL A 90 -17.73 -1.30 2.59
CA VAL A 90 -18.78 -1.17 1.57
C VAL A 90 -18.37 -1.58 0.15
N ASN A 91 -17.08 -1.88 -0.06
CA ASN A 91 -16.46 -2.20 -1.35
C ASN A 91 -16.06 -3.68 -1.48
N GLY A 92 -16.30 -4.49 -0.44
CA GLY A 92 -15.94 -5.90 -0.37
C GLY A 92 -14.55 -6.16 0.22
N ILE A 93 -14.36 -7.36 0.75
CA ILE A 93 -13.10 -7.75 1.42
C ILE A 93 -11.90 -7.59 0.48
N GLY A 94 -10.83 -6.97 1.01
CA GLY A 94 -9.60 -6.68 0.29
C GLY A 94 -9.66 -5.44 -0.61
N TRP A 95 -10.83 -4.84 -0.81
CA TRP A 95 -11.01 -3.66 -1.66
C TRP A 95 -11.25 -2.39 -0.86
N SER A 96 -10.64 -1.29 -1.29
CA SER A 96 -10.87 0.05 -0.77
C SER A 96 -11.11 1.06 -1.89
N MET A 97 -11.84 2.13 -1.56
CA MET A 97 -12.12 3.27 -2.42
C MET A 97 -12.33 4.49 -1.53
N HIS A 98 -11.35 5.40 -1.52
CA HIS A 98 -11.37 6.64 -0.74
C HIS A 98 -10.47 7.71 -1.39
N PHE A 99 -10.62 8.96 -0.97
CA PHE A 99 -9.86 10.12 -1.45
C PHE A 99 -8.70 10.49 -0.52
N GLY A 100 -8.13 9.49 0.16
CA GLY A 100 -7.18 9.66 1.26
C GLY A 100 -7.87 9.65 2.62
N ARG A 101 -7.14 9.20 3.64
CA ARG A 101 -7.58 9.24 5.04
C ARG A 101 -6.42 9.20 6.02
N ILE A 102 -6.63 9.76 7.20
CA ILE A 102 -5.83 9.47 8.38
C ILE A 102 -6.41 8.27 9.08
N VAL A 103 -5.55 7.42 9.62
CA VAL A 103 -5.96 6.18 10.26
C VAL A 103 -5.12 5.91 11.50
N VAL A 104 -5.77 5.64 12.63
CA VAL A 104 -5.13 5.44 13.94
C VAL A 104 -5.86 4.37 14.76
N ALA A 105 -5.17 3.73 15.69
CA ALA A 105 -5.82 2.84 16.66
C ALA A 105 -6.84 3.63 17.49
N SER A 106 -8.00 3.03 17.77
CA SER A 106 -9.09 3.74 18.47
C SER A 106 -8.68 4.29 19.84
N GLY A 107 -7.79 3.60 20.55
CA GLY A 107 -7.23 4.04 21.84
C GLY A 107 -6.23 5.19 21.78
N ASP A 108 -5.79 5.59 20.58
CA ASP A 108 -4.82 6.66 20.35
C ASP A 108 -5.41 7.82 19.53
N ALA A 109 -6.71 7.77 19.22
CA ALA A 109 -7.41 8.74 18.39
C ALA A 109 -7.38 10.17 18.94
N ASP A 110 -7.32 10.34 20.26
CA ASP A 110 -7.20 11.63 20.94
C ASP A 110 -5.81 12.28 20.82
N LYS A 111 -4.81 11.49 20.40
CA LYS A 111 -3.40 11.92 20.31
C LYS A 111 -3.06 12.60 18.99
N ILE A 112 -3.91 12.50 17.95
CA ILE A 112 -3.58 12.99 16.60
C ILE A 112 -3.18 14.47 16.59
N CYS A 113 -3.68 15.28 17.53
CA CYS A 113 -3.38 16.70 17.68
C CYS A 113 -2.74 17.09 19.02
N THR A 114 -2.18 16.10 19.72
CA THR A 114 -1.40 16.30 20.95
C THR A 114 -0.15 15.41 20.99
N GLN A 115 0.32 14.98 19.82
CA GLN A 115 1.46 14.07 19.61
C GLN A 115 2.76 14.66 20.16
N ASP A 116 2.89 15.98 20.26
CA ASP A 116 4.00 16.65 20.94
C ASP A 116 4.14 16.24 22.42
N LEU A 117 3.03 15.88 23.07
CA LEU A 117 3.01 15.34 24.44
C LEU A 117 3.41 13.86 24.52
N TRP A 118 3.48 13.17 23.37
CA TRP A 118 3.72 11.72 23.25
C TRP A 118 4.88 11.37 22.30
N GLY A 119 5.69 12.37 21.90
CA GLY A 119 6.71 12.29 20.85
C GLY A 119 7.98 11.50 21.19
N VAL A 120 7.85 10.40 21.93
CA VAL A 120 8.97 9.51 22.27
C VAL A 120 9.07 8.36 21.26
N SER A 121 7.94 7.83 20.81
CA SER A 121 7.89 6.62 19.99
C SER A 121 6.79 6.69 18.96
N VAL A 122 7.04 6.06 17.82
CA VAL A 122 6.06 5.98 16.73
C VAL A 122 4.90 5.02 17.00
N ALA A 123 4.88 4.32 18.13
CA ALA A 123 3.95 3.22 18.42
C ALA A 123 2.46 3.59 18.36
N ASN A 124 2.15 4.84 18.70
CA ASN A 124 0.80 5.39 18.78
C ASN A 124 0.56 6.44 17.68
N ASN A 125 1.43 6.50 16.67
CA ASN A 125 1.32 7.51 15.64
C ASN A 125 0.20 7.17 14.66
N PRO A 126 -0.47 8.20 14.11
CA PRO A 126 -1.39 8.01 13.01
C PRO A 126 -0.63 7.66 11.72
N SER A 127 -1.34 7.04 10.79
CA SER A 127 -0.85 6.78 9.43
C SER A 127 -1.71 7.51 8.40
N LEU A 128 -1.07 8.04 7.37
CA LEU A 128 -1.70 8.56 6.16
C LEU A 128 -1.89 7.40 5.17
N GLU A 129 -3.12 7.13 4.76
CA GLU A 129 -3.42 6.26 3.62
C GLU A 129 -3.84 7.12 2.43
N LYS A 130 -3.07 7.03 1.34
CA LYS A 130 -3.30 7.78 0.10
C LYS A 130 -4.41 7.15 -0.74
N PRO A 131 -5.01 7.87 -1.71
CA PRO A 131 -6.05 7.32 -2.60
C PRO A 131 -5.63 6.10 -3.45
N ASP A 132 -4.34 5.86 -3.58
CA ASP A 132 -3.76 4.69 -4.25
C ASP A 132 -3.59 3.48 -3.30
N GLY A 133 -4.04 3.60 -2.05
CA GLY A 133 -3.92 2.60 -0.99
C GLY A 133 -2.54 2.55 -0.33
N GLY A 134 -1.57 3.35 -0.80
CA GLY A 134 -0.25 3.43 -0.18
C GLY A 134 -0.32 4.10 1.18
N ARG A 135 0.25 3.46 2.20
CA ARG A 135 0.18 3.90 3.60
C ARG A 135 1.55 4.29 4.15
N GLU A 136 1.61 5.39 4.90
CA GLU A 136 2.82 5.86 5.57
C GLU A 136 2.51 6.39 6.97
N ILE A 137 3.36 6.08 7.94
CA ILE A 137 3.25 6.63 9.30
C ILE A 137 3.58 8.12 9.28
N LEU A 138 2.83 8.91 10.06
CA LEU A 138 3.09 10.32 10.33
C LEU A 138 3.91 10.45 11.63
N PHE A 139 5.01 11.18 11.58
CA PHE A 139 5.94 11.37 12.71
C PHE A 139 5.88 12.79 13.21
N LEU A 140 6.11 13.03 14.50
CA LEU A 140 6.26 14.38 15.04
C LEU A 140 7.44 15.06 14.34
N ALA A 141 7.20 16.12 13.59
CA ALA A 141 8.20 16.67 12.69
C ALA A 141 9.29 17.45 13.47
N ASN A 142 10.54 17.35 13.00
CA ASN A 142 11.60 18.26 13.40
C ASN A 142 11.52 19.61 12.64
N ASP A 143 10.75 19.67 11.55
CA ASP A 143 10.57 20.86 10.74
C ASP A 143 9.60 21.82 11.45
N PRO A 144 9.97 23.09 11.70
CA PRO A 144 9.07 24.06 12.34
C PRO A 144 7.84 24.43 11.51
N ASN A 145 7.78 24.04 10.23
CA ASN A 145 6.65 24.32 9.31
C ASN A 145 5.73 23.11 9.10
N ALA A 146 5.93 22.04 9.86
CA ALA A 146 5.12 20.84 9.87
C ALA A 146 4.86 20.42 11.32
N TYR A 147 3.64 20.04 11.66
CA TYR A 147 3.36 19.40 12.95
C TYR A 147 3.67 17.89 12.90
N LEU A 148 3.13 17.17 11.90
CA LEU A 148 3.55 15.80 11.57
C LEU A 148 4.12 15.71 10.15
N ILE A 149 4.95 14.70 9.89
CA ILE A 149 5.57 14.47 8.59
C ILE A 149 5.70 12.97 8.26
N THR A 150 5.55 12.56 6.99
CA THR A 150 5.90 11.21 6.53
C THR A 150 7.33 11.14 5.99
N ARG A 151 7.86 9.92 5.80
CA ARG A 151 9.16 9.75 5.12
C ARG A 151 9.15 10.29 3.68
N SER A 152 8.00 10.27 3.00
CA SER A 152 7.84 10.85 1.66
C SER A 152 7.49 12.34 1.67
N ARG A 153 7.68 13.02 2.80
CA ARG A 153 7.54 14.49 2.92
C ARG A 153 6.12 15.01 2.73
N TRP A 154 5.12 14.19 3.03
CA TRP A 154 3.77 14.70 3.30
C TRP A 154 3.78 15.31 4.68
N LYS A 155 3.28 16.54 4.82
CA LYS A 155 3.11 17.17 6.13
C LYS A 155 1.66 17.14 6.56
N ALA A 156 1.41 17.15 7.86
CA ALA A 156 0.08 17.28 8.41
C ALA A 156 0.05 18.32 9.54
N GLU A 157 -0.97 19.15 9.52
CA GLU A 157 -1.28 20.18 10.51
C GLU A 157 -2.60 19.87 11.20
N CYS A 158 -2.73 20.34 12.44
CA CYS A 158 -3.98 20.19 13.18
C CYS A 158 -5.07 21.11 12.64
N GLY A 159 -6.14 20.49 12.14
CA GLY A 159 -7.38 21.16 11.78
C GLY A 159 -8.33 21.29 12.97
N VAL A 160 -9.56 21.74 12.69
CA VAL A 160 -10.60 21.89 13.72
C VAL A 160 -11.16 20.54 14.19
N ALA A 161 -11.29 19.57 13.29
CA ALA A 161 -11.95 18.28 13.55
C ALA A 161 -11.13 17.06 13.05
N GLY A 162 -9.87 17.27 12.67
CA GLY A 162 -9.00 16.25 12.07
C GLY A 162 -7.66 16.87 11.66
N LEU A 163 -7.07 16.39 10.58
CA LEU A 163 -5.79 16.90 10.05
C LEU A 163 -5.98 17.57 8.70
N VAL A 164 -5.14 18.57 8.42
CA VAL A 164 -4.93 19.13 7.08
C VAL A 164 -3.60 18.59 6.60
N VAL A 165 -3.62 17.78 5.56
CA VAL A 165 -2.43 17.09 5.04
C VAL A 165 -2.04 17.72 3.71
N THR A 166 -0.77 18.09 3.55
CA THR A 166 -0.25 18.67 2.31
C THR A 166 0.80 17.75 1.70
N GLY A 167 0.63 17.44 0.41
CA GLY A 167 1.58 16.65 -0.35
C GLY A 167 2.82 17.44 -0.76
N PRO A 168 3.93 16.77 -1.14
CA PRO A 168 5.12 17.43 -1.68
C PRO A 168 4.89 18.31 -2.91
N ASP A 169 3.79 18.09 -3.62
CA ASP A 169 3.35 18.86 -4.79
C ASP A 169 2.52 20.11 -4.43
N GLY A 170 2.25 20.33 -3.13
CA GLY A 170 1.43 21.41 -2.62
C GLY A 170 -0.08 21.13 -2.68
N THR A 171 -0.51 19.92 -3.04
CA THR A 171 -1.93 19.54 -2.98
C THR A 171 -2.35 19.36 -1.53
N VAL A 172 -3.41 20.06 -1.11
CA VAL A 172 -3.90 20.08 0.26
C VAL A 172 -5.14 19.20 0.39
N TYR A 173 -5.16 18.33 1.41
CA TYR A 173 -6.24 17.43 1.77
C TYR A 173 -6.76 17.81 3.15
N THR A 174 -7.99 18.32 3.22
CA THR A 174 -8.69 18.50 4.50
C THR A 174 -9.31 17.16 4.90
N MET A 175 -8.78 16.51 5.94
CA MET A 175 -9.20 15.20 6.43
C MET A 175 -9.88 15.33 7.79
N ASP A 176 -11.20 15.56 7.75
CA ASP A 176 -12.03 15.88 8.92
C ASP A 176 -13.33 15.06 9.01
N GLN A 177 -13.57 14.14 8.08
CA GLN A 177 -14.73 13.24 8.13
C GLN A 177 -14.44 12.02 9.00
N TYR A 178 -14.93 12.04 10.23
CA TYR A 178 -14.68 11.02 11.25
C TYR A 178 -15.45 9.70 11.03
N GLU A 179 -14.78 8.58 11.28
CA GLU A 179 -15.34 7.23 11.41
C GLU A 179 -14.63 6.47 12.54
N ASP A 180 -15.39 5.74 13.36
CA ASP A 180 -14.86 4.81 14.37
C ASP A 180 -15.54 3.45 14.18
N ASN A 181 -14.73 2.43 13.86
CA ASN A 181 -15.22 1.06 13.68
C ASN A 181 -15.02 0.19 14.96
N GLY A 182 -14.51 0.79 16.05
CA GLY A 182 -14.24 0.18 17.34
C GLY A 182 -12.78 -0.23 17.55
N THR A 183 -12.06 -0.59 16.49
CA THR A 183 -10.64 -0.99 16.54
C THR A 183 -9.74 0.11 15.96
N GLU A 184 -10.24 0.81 14.96
CA GLU A 184 -9.56 1.81 14.17
C GLU A 184 -10.46 3.03 14.00
N VAL A 185 -9.86 4.21 14.11
CA VAL A 185 -10.51 5.49 13.84
C VAL A 185 -9.89 6.08 12.57
N SER A 186 -10.75 6.56 11.69
CA SER A 186 -10.38 7.19 10.42
C SER A 186 -10.90 8.61 10.31
N TRP A 187 -10.11 9.49 9.67
CA TRP A 187 -10.57 10.78 9.16
C TRP A 187 -10.41 10.81 7.65
N TYR A 188 -11.52 10.72 6.94
CA TYR A 188 -11.53 10.78 5.47
C TYR A 188 -11.41 12.21 4.97
N THR A 189 -10.81 12.35 3.79
CA THR A 189 -10.73 13.63 3.07
C THR A 189 -12.11 14.14 2.70
N SER A 190 -12.50 15.32 3.21
CA SER A 190 -13.71 16.03 2.78
C SER A 190 -13.43 17.05 1.67
N ARG A 191 -12.17 17.48 1.51
CA ARG A 191 -11.79 18.46 0.49
C ARG A 191 -10.35 18.30 0.03
N ILE A 192 -10.12 18.45 -1.28
CA ILE A 192 -8.80 18.50 -1.92
C ILE A 192 -8.66 19.85 -2.64
N GLU A 193 -7.51 20.50 -2.50
CA GLU A 193 -7.23 21.78 -3.15
C GLU A 193 -5.84 21.77 -3.79
N ASP A 194 -5.72 22.36 -4.97
CA ASP A 194 -4.42 22.60 -5.59
C ASP A 194 -3.84 23.98 -5.22
N THR A 195 -2.59 24.22 -5.58
CA THR A 195 -1.89 25.50 -5.34
C THR A 195 -2.48 26.70 -6.08
N ASN A 196 -3.42 26.48 -7.01
CA ASN A 196 -4.12 27.50 -7.77
C ASN A 196 -5.53 27.79 -7.24
N GLY A 197 -5.95 27.10 -6.17
CA GLY A 197 -7.26 27.26 -5.54
C GLY A 197 -8.41 26.52 -6.23
N ASN A 198 -8.13 25.62 -7.18
CA ASN A 198 -9.15 24.67 -7.65
C ASN A 198 -9.46 23.68 -6.54
N ARG A 199 -10.73 23.26 -6.41
CA ARG A 199 -11.16 22.40 -5.29
C ARG A 199 -11.96 21.20 -5.76
N ILE A 200 -11.85 20.11 -5.01
CA ILE A 200 -12.73 18.94 -5.03
C ILE A 200 -13.30 18.80 -3.63
N ASP A 201 -14.61 18.79 -3.49
CA ASP A 201 -15.31 18.52 -2.24
C ASP A 201 -15.91 17.11 -2.28
N ILE A 202 -15.79 16.37 -1.16
CA ILE A 202 -16.28 15.00 -0.99
C ILE A 202 -17.29 15.01 0.15
N ALA A 203 -18.55 14.69 -0.18
CA ALA A 203 -19.61 14.52 0.79
C ALA A 203 -19.75 13.05 1.17
N TYR A 204 -20.07 12.79 2.44
CA TYR A 204 -20.23 11.44 2.98
C TYR A 204 -21.61 11.22 3.58
N LYS A 205 -22.03 9.97 3.59
CA LYS A 205 -23.16 9.44 4.36
C LYS A 205 -22.63 8.53 5.46
N THR A 206 -23.39 8.46 6.54
CA THR A 206 -23.16 7.53 7.64
C THR A 206 -24.39 6.67 7.85
N GLY A 207 -24.23 5.35 7.87
CA GLY A 207 -25.35 4.43 8.07
C GLY A 207 -24.88 2.99 8.25
N GLY A 208 -25.62 2.21 9.03
CA GLY A 208 -25.28 0.80 9.25
C GLY A 208 -23.97 0.53 9.97
N GLY A 209 -23.36 1.55 10.59
CA GLY A 209 -22.02 1.47 11.20
C GLY A 209 -20.87 1.81 10.23
N PHE A 210 -21.15 2.37 9.06
CA PHE A 210 -20.16 2.73 8.05
C PHE A 210 -20.28 4.19 7.64
N THR A 211 -19.15 4.79 7.27
CA THR A 211 -19.03 6.06 6.57
C THR A 211 -18.64 5.78 5.12
N TYR A 212 -19.37 6.34 4.17
CA TYR A 212 -19.14 6.08 2.74
C TYR A 212 -19.45 7.33 1.90
N ILE A 213 -18.78 7.42 0.76
CA ILE A 213 -18.86 8.58 -0.14
C ILE A 213 -20.28 8.70 -0.69
N ASP A 214 -20.84 9.89 -0.71
CA ASP A 214 -22.14 10.17 -1.34
C ASP A 214 -21.94 10.86 -2.69
N THR A 215 -21.21 11.98 -2.67
CA THR A 215 -20.93 12.76 -3.88
C THR A 215 -19.53 13.34 -3.86
N VAL A 216 -18.98 13.58 -5.05
CA VAL A 216 -17.72 14.29 -5.24
C VAL A 216 -17.98 15.42 -6.24
N THR A 217 -17.68 16.65 -5.86
CA THR A 217 -17.92 17.84 -6.69
C THR A 217 -16.65 18.63 -6.92
N GLY A 218 -16.43 19.08 -8.15
CA GLY A 218 -15.38 20.05 -8.45
C GLY A 218 -15.88 21.49 -8.32
N SER A 219 -15.00 22.43 -7.98
CA SER A 219 -15.29 23.87 -7.99
C SER A 219 -15.69 24.42 -9.37
N ASP A 220 -15.48 23.62 -10.42
CA ASP A 220 -15.85 23.85 -11.81
C ASP A 220 -17.19 23.19 -12.22
N GLY A 221 -17.93 22.62 -11.27
CA GLY A 221 -19.28 22.06 -11.48
C GLY A 221 -19.33 20.60 -11.90
N ARG A 222 -18.18 19.90 -11.95
CA ARG A 222 -18.15 18.43 -12.13
C ARG A 222 -18.85 17.75 -10.96
N LEU A 223 -19.55 16.65 -11.23
CA LEU A 223 -20.26 15.86 -10.21
C LEU A 223 -20.08 14.37 -10.48
N VAL A 224 -19.75 13.65 -9.41
CA VAL A 224 -19.78 12.18 -9.32
C VAL A 224 -20.73 11.80 -8.20
N GLN A 225 -21.61 10.85 -8.46
CA GLN A 225 -22.57 10.33 -7.48
C GLN A 225 -22.31 8.85 -7.22
N PHE A 226 -22.32 8.48 -5.94
CA PHE A 226 -22.15 7.12 -5.45
C PHE A 226 -23.51 6.62 -4.96
N ASN A 227 -23.92 5.44 -5.43
CA ASN A 227 -25.20 4.83 -5.10
C ASN A 227 -24.96 3.50 -4.41
N TYR A 228 -25.80 3.18 -3.44
CA TYR A 228 -25.62 2.02 -2.57
C TYR A 228 -26.85 1.13 -2.56
N ASP A 229 -26.63 -0.17 -2.51
CA ASP A 229 -27.68 -1.11 -2.11
C ASP A 229 -27.78 -1.12 -0.59
N PHE A 230 -28.99 -1.35 -0.07
CA PHE A 230 -29.25 -1.46 1.38
C PHE A 230 -28.73 -0.25 2.18
N ASP A 231 -28.83 0.94 1.58
CA ASP A 231 -28.41 2.22 2.15
C ASP A 231 -28.95 2.40 3.58
N GLY A 232 -28.10 2.90 4.48
CA GLY A 232 -28.42 3.09 5.90
C GLY A 232 -28.37 1.83 6.77
N THR A 233 -28.21 0.62 6.22
CA THR A 233 -28.21 -0.64 6.98
C THR A 233 -26.82 -1.26 7.13
N SER A 234 -26.65 -2.20 8.06
CA SER A 234 -25.39 -2.96 8.21
C SER A 234 -25.07 -3.88 7.02
N ALA A 235 -25.93 -3.94 6.01
CA ALA A 235 -25.69 -4.65 4.74
C ALA A 235 -25.34 -3.70 3.59
N VAL A 236 -25.11 -2.41 3.86
CA VAL A 236 -24.77 -1.39 2.86
C VAL A 236 -23.54 -1.80 2.04
N ARG A 237 -23.60 -1.56 0.73
CA ARG A 237 -22.50 -1.78 -0.23
C ARG A 237 -22.67 -0.90 -1.46
N LEU A 238 -21.55 -0.49 -2.06
CA LEU A 238 -21.55 0.35 -3.26
C LEU A 238 -22.17 -0.41 -4.43
N SER A 239 -23.24 0.10 -5.03
CA SER A 239 -23.91 -0.54 -6.18
C SER A 239 -23.53 0.09 -7.51
N SER A 240 -23.37 1.41 -7.56
CA SER A 240 -22.96 2.10 -8.78
C SER A 240 -22.33 3.47 -8.55
N ILE A 241 -21.51 3.89 -9.52
CA ILE A 241 -20.99 5.25 -9.62
C ILE A 241 -21.45 5.85 -10.93
N THR A 242 -22.00 7.06 -10.86
CA THR A 242 -22.51 7.77 -12.05
C THR A 242 -21.89 9.14 -12.19
N ALA A 243 -21.44 9.44 -13.41
CA ALA A 243 -20.99 10.77 -13.81
C ALA A 243 -21.12 10.93 -15.33
N ASN A 244 -21.45 12.12 -15.82
CA ASN A 244 -21.50 12.42 -17.27
C ASN A 244 -22.29 11.39 -18.11
N ALA A 245 -23.44 10.93 -17.61
CA ALA A 245 -24.27 9.88 -18.23
C ALA A 245 -23.58 8.50 -18.41
N GLN A 246 -22.45 8.29 -17.75
CA GLN A 246 -21.77 7.00 -17.63
C GLN A 246 -22.08 6.38 -16.27
N THR A 247 -22.28 5.06 -16.26
CA THR A 247 -22.56 4.29 -15.05
C THR A 247 -21.59 3.13 -14.95
N TRP A 248 -20.92 3.03 -13.80
CA TRP A 248 -20.17 1.86 -13.38
C TRP A 248 -21.00 1.09 -12.37
N GLN A 249 -21.07 -0.24 -12.50
CA GLN A 249 -21.85 -1.09 -11.59
C GLN A 249 -20.95 -2.09 -10.88
N TYR A 250 -21.26 -2.36 -9.62
CA TYR A 250 -20.47 -3.20 -8.74
C TYR A 250 -21.35 -4.34 -8.22
N ARG A 251 -20.85 -5.58 -8.29
CA ARG A 251 -21.60 -6.78 -7.89
C ARG A 251 -20.79 -7.59 -6.89
N TYR A 252 -21.51 -8.17 -5.94
CA TYR A 252 -20.93 -8.82 -4.78
C TYR A 252 -21.54 -10.20 -4.55
N SER A 253 -20.78 -11.04 -3.87
CA SER A 253 -21.22 -12.34 -3.38
C SER A 253 -20.85 -12.50 -1.91
N ALA A 254 -21.75 -13.10 -1.12
CA ALA A 254 -21.47 -13.48 0.25
C ALA A 254 -20.33 -14.51 0.32
N ILE A 255 -19.50 -14.39 1.35
CA ILE A 255 -18.38 -15.30 1.58
C ILE A 255 -18.84 -16.45 2.47
N ALA A 256 -18.81 -17.67 1.93
CA ALA A 256 -19.21 -18.85 2.70
C ALA A 256 -18.28 -19.08 3.91
N GLY A 257 -18.88 -19.31 5.08
CA GLY A 257 -18.15 -19.58 6.33
C GLY A 257 -17.73 -18.35 7.13
N LEU A 258 -18.11 -17.15 6.67
CA LEU A 258 -17.93 -15.88 7.37
C LEU A 258 -19.26 -15.32 7.87
N ALA A 259 -19.21 -14.32 8.76
CA ALA A 259 -20.41 -13.71 9.33
C ALA A 259 -21.26 -13.00 8.27
N ASP A 260 -22.57 -12.89 8.52
CA ASP A 260 -23.51 -12.22 7.62
C ASP A 260 -23.04 -10.78 7.31
N GLY A 261 -23.02 -10.45 6.02
CA GLY A 261 -22.58 -9.15 5.52
C GLY A 261 -21.11 -9.08 5.08
N GLN A 262 -20.29 -10.10 5.31
CA GLN A 262 -18.96 -10.20 4.71
C GLN A 262 -19.07 -10.68 3.25
N GLU A 263 -18.78 -9.77 2.32
CA GLU A 263 -18.95 -9.98 0.88
C GLU A 263 -17.65 -9.71 0.11
N GLN A 264 -17.50 -10.36 -1.04
CA GLN A 264 -16.43 -10.12 -2.01
C GLN A 264 -17.00 -9.43 -3.25
N LEU A 265 -16.27 -8.44 -3.78
CA LEU A 265 -16.57 -7.82 -5.06
C LEU A 265 -16.24 -8.81 -6.19
N THR A 266 -17.23 -9.28 -6.92
CA THR A 266 -17.06 -10.32 -7.95
C THR A 266 -17.08 -9.79 -9.38
N GLU A 267 -17.69 -8.63 -9.61
CA GLU A 267 -17.76 -8.05 -10.95
C GLU A 267 -17.88 -6.53 -10.91
N VAL A 268 -17.17 -5.86 -11.82
CA VAL A 268 -17.34 -4.43 -12.08
C VAL A 268 -17.64 -4.22 -13.55
N VAL A 269 -18.85 -3.74 -13.82
CA VAL A 269 -19.38 -3.51 -15.17
C VAL A 269 -19.17 -2.06 -15.56
N ARG A 270 -18.51 -1.86 -16.69
CA ARG A 270 -18.24 -0.55 -17.29
C ARG A 270 -19.47 0.01 -18.03
N PRO A 271 -19.46 1.30 -18.36
CA PRO A 271 -20.49 1.91 -19.21
C PRO A 271 -20.65 1.25 -20.59
N ASP A 272 -19.62 0.54 -21.09
CA ASP A 272 -19.65 -0.18 -22.36
C ASP A 272 -20.11 -1.64 -22.23
N ASN A 273 -20.67 -2.03 -21.07
CA ASN A 273 -21.11 -3.37 -20.69
C ASN A 273 -20.01 -4.45 -20.65
N LYS A 274 -18.73 -4.08 -20.82
CA LYS A 274 -17.62 -4.99 -20.53
C LYS A 274 -17.31 -4.96 -19.04
N SER A 275 -16.69 -6.01 -18.52
CA SER A 275 -16.54 -6.16 -17.07
C SER A 275 -15.18 -6.70 -16.66
N TRP A 276 -14.67 -6.25 -15.53
CA TRP A 276 -13.73 -7.07 -14.77
C TRP A 276 -14.51 -8.09 -13.95
N LYS A 277 -13.97 -9.29 -13.83
CA LYS A 277 -14.51 -10.34 -12.94
C LYS A 277 -13.41 -10.83 -12.02
N TYR A 278 -13.81 -11.16 -10.80
CA TYR A 278 -12.91 -11.53 -9.72
C TYR A 278 -13.39 -12.82 -9.08
N ASP A 279 -12.50 -13.82 -9.11
CA ASP A 279 -12.67 -15.06 -8.36
C ASP A 279 -11.71 -15.06 -7.18
N TYR A 280 -12.15 -15.64 -6.06
CA TYR A 280 -11.38 -15.70 -4.82
C TYR A 280 -11.21 -17.15 -4.37
N TYR A 281 -10.18 -17.38 -3.56
CA TYR A 281 -10.10 -18.61 -2.79
C TYR A 281 -11.15 -18.62 -1.67
N PRO A 282 -11.75 -19.77 -1.35
CA PRO A 282 -12.50 -19.92 -0.11
C PRO A 282 -11.54 -19.91 1.09
N LEU A 283 -12.05 -20.19 2.29
CA LEU A 283 -11.19 -20.62 3.38
C LEU A 283 -10.45 -21.91 2.97
N LEU A 284 -9.12 -21.85 2.92
CA LEU A 284 -8.28 -22.99 2.57
C LEU A 284 -7.79 -23.65 3.85
N GLY A 285 -8.16 -24.90 4.12
CA GLY A 285 -7.69 -25.63 5.31
C GLY A 285 -8.18 -25.04 6.65
N THR A 286 -7.69 -25.60 7.76
CA THR A 286 -7.99 -25.09 9.12
C THR A 286 -6.81 -25.43 10.04
N PRO A 287 -6.07 -24.44 10.60
CA PRO A 287 -6.23 -22.98 10.40
C PRO A 287 -6.02 -22.57 8.93
N GLY A 288 -6.47 -21.37 8.56
CA GLY A 288 -6.42 -20.88 7.18
C GLY A 288 -5.01 -20.98 6.57
N LEU A 289 -4.93 -21.49 5.34
CA LEU A 289 -3.72 -21.57 4.53
C LEU A 289 -3.54 -20.29 3.71
N ALA A 290 -2.32 -20.08 3.21
CA ALA A 290 -1.94 -18.94 2.40
C ALA A 290 -2.94 -18.68 1.26
N GLY A 291 -3.36 -17.42 1.14
CA GLY A 291 -4.29 -17.00 0.09
C GLY A 291 -5.76 -17.27 0.40
N SER A 292 -6.13 -17.80 1.57
CA SER A 292 -7.54 -17.88 1.99
C SER A 292 -8.22 -16.52 1.80
N PHE A 293 -9.38 -16.50 1.15
CA PHE A 293 -10.15 -15.29 0.79
C PHE A 293 -9.45 -14.29 -0.15
N SER A 294 -8.18 -14.49 -0.47
CA SER A 294 -7.47 -13.68 -1.45
C SER A 294 -7.93 -13.97 -2.87
N LEU A 295 -7.74 -12.99 -3.73
CA LEU A 295 -8.04 -13.03 -5.15
C LEU A 295 -7.26 -14.15 -5.82
N LYS A 296 -7.99 -15.07 -6.44
CA LYS A 296 -7.51 -16.24 -7.17
C LYS A 296 -7.35 -15.93 -8.65
N GLN A 297 -8.30 -15.21 -9.25
CA GLN A 297 -8.24 -14.86 -10.67
C GLN A 297 -8.87 -13.48 -10.94
N VAL A 298 -8.23 -12.70 -11.81
CA VAL A 298 -8.85 -11.56 -12.48
C VAL A 298 -9.15 -11.93 -13.93
N THR A 299 -10.37 -11.70 -14.40
CA THR A 299 -10.70 -11.66 -15.83
C THR A 299 -10.90 -10.22 -16.25
N TYR A 300 -10.18 -9.77 -17.27
CA TYR A 300 -10.25 -8.42 -17.83
C TYR A 300 -11.46 -8.26 -18.78
N PRO A 301 -11.90 -7.00 -19.02
CA PRO A 301 -13.02 -6.68 -19.91
C PRO A 301 -12.99 -7.30 -21.31
N TYR A 302 -11.81 -7.65 -21.82
CA TYR A 302 -11.61 -8.24 -23.14
C TYR A 302 -11.24 -9.73 -23.11
N GLY A 303 -11.35 -10.39 -21.95
CA GLY A 303 -11.19 -11.86 -21.80
C GLY A 303 -9.78 -12.35 -21.44
N GLY A 304 -8.81 -11.45 -21.24
CA GLY A 304 -7.52 -11.82 -20.67
C GLY A 304 -7.65 -12.18 -19.18
N THR A 305 -6.89 -13.16 -18.71
CA THR A 305 -6.93 -13.63 -17.32
C THR A 305 -5.58 -13.51 -16.64
N ILE A 306 -5.61 -13.31 -15.33
CA ILE A 306 -4.45 -13.45 -14.45
C ILE A 306 -4.85 -14.32 -13.27
N ASP A 307 -4.18 -15.45 -13.10
CA ASP A 307 -4.34 -16.40 -12.01
C ASP A 307 -3.21 -16.20 -10.97
N TYR A 308 -3.56 -16.26 -9.69
CA TYR A 308 -2.65 -16.10 -8.56
C TYR A 308 -2.70 -17.34 -7.65
N THR A 309 -1.54 -17.78 -7.21
CA THR A 309 -1.41 -18.73 -6.09
C THR A 309 -0.54 -18.11 -5.00
N TYR A 310 -0.71 -18.55 -3.76
CA TYR A 310 -0.04 -17.97 -2.59
C TYR A 310 0.66 -19.06 -1.77
N LYS A 311 1.66 -18.66 -1.00
CA LYS A 311 2.33 -19.48 0.01
C LYS A 311 2.65 -18.66 1.26
N HIS A 312 2.87 -19.35 2.36
CA HIS A 312 3.40 -18.72 3.57
C HIS A 312 4.91 -18.55 3.45
N VAL A 313 5.39 -17.36 3.79
CA VAL A 313 6.81 -17.05 3.95
C VAL A 313 7.02 -16.53 5.36
N TYR A 314 8.06 -17.03 6.03
CA TYR A 314 8.41 -16.62 7.39
C TYR A 314 9.64 -15.73 7.34
N PHE A 315 9.43 -14.42 7.21
CA PHE A 315 10.53 -13.45 7.16
C PHE A 315 11.22 -13.26 8.53
N ASN A 316 10.52 -13.61 9.62
CA ASN A 316 11.06 -13.66 10.97
C ASN A 316 10.81 -15.04 11.61
N PRO A 317 11.78 -15.97 11.61
CA PRO A 317 11.59 -17.33 12.12
C PRO A 317 11.57 -17.39 13.66
N ALA A 318 11.96 -16.32 14.36
CA ALA A 318 11.71 -16.22 15.80
C ALA A 318 10.20 -16.07 16.09
N ASP A 319 9.41 -15.75 15.07
CA ASP A 319 7.96 -15.66 15.08
C ASP A 319 7.36 -16.59 14.02
N THR A 320 7.24 -17.87 14.36
CA THR A 320 6.57 -18.86 13.50
C THR A 320 5.05 -18.77 13.58
N THR A 321 4.50 -17.82 14.35
CA THR A 321 3.06 -17.70 14.57
C THR A 321 2.37 -16.83 13.53
N PHE A 322 3.10 -15.93 12.88
CA PHE A 322 2.53 -15.00 11.91
C PHE A 322 3.30 -15.02 10.58
N PRO A 323 3.07 -16.02 9.71
CA PRO A 323 3.60 -16.00 8.35
C PRO A 323 3.06 -14.79 7.56
N THR A 324 3.72 -14.47 6.45
CA THR A 324 3.18 -13.59 5.41
C THR A 324 2.56 -14.44 4.31
N ALA A 325 1.34 -14.10 3.89
CA ALA A 325 0.74 -14.66 2.67
C ALA A 325 1.33 -13.92 1.46
N ALA A 326 2.34 -14.53 0.86
CA ALA A 326 3.05 -14.02 -0.31
C ALA A 326 2.60 -14.75 -1.57
N ILE A 327 2.64 -14.07 -2.72
CA ILE A 327 2.39 -14.71 -4.02
C ILE A 327 3.42 -15.83 -4.28
N ASP A 328 2.97 -17.01 -4.69
CA ASP A 328 3.83 -18.11 -5.12
C ASP A 328 3.99 -18.14 -6.63
N ARG A 329 2.86 -18.01 -7.35
CA ARG A 329 2.85 -17.99 -8.82
C ARG A 329 1.82 -17.02 -9.35
N LYS A 330 2.13 -16.48 -10.51
CA LYS A 330 1.22 -15.71 -11.36
C LYS A 330 1.19 -16.37 -12.73
N THR A 331 0.01 -16.56 -13.31
CA THR A 331 -0.12 -17.02 -14.70
C THR A 331 -1.04 -16.10 -15.47
N ILE A 332 -0.57 -15.57 -16.60
CA ILE A 332 -1.43 -14.85 -17.55
C ILE A 332 -1.98 -15.83 -18.58
N GLY A 333 -3.19 -15.58 -19.06
CA GLY A 333 -3.83 -16.36 -20.10
C GLY A 333 -5.07 -15.66 -20.65
N GLY A 334 -6.02 -16.46 -21.13
CA GLY A 334 -7.27 -15.97 -21.70
C GLY A 334 -7.35 -16.11 -23.22
N THR A 335 -8.39 -15.54 -23.81
CA THR A 335 -8.69 -15.73 -25.24
C THR A 335 -7.59 -15.17 -26.13
N ASN A 336 -6.97 -16.02 -26.95
CA ASN A 336 -5.89 -15.66 -27.87
C ASN A 336 -4.64 -15.07 -27.21
N ILE A 337 -4.41 -15.37 -25.93
CA ILE A 337 -3.21 -14.95 -25.20
C ILE A 337 -2.34 -16.18 -24.97
N SER A 338 -1.08 -16.12 -25.41
CA SER A 338 -0.10 -17.15 -25.09
C SER A 338 0.16 -17.13 -23.57
N PRO A 339 0.00 -18.25 -22.85
CA PRO A 339 0.18 -18.24 -21.41
C PRO A 339 1.62 -17.91 -21.03
N GLY A 340 1.77 -17.10 -19.98
CA GLY A 340 3.04 -16.80 -19.34
C GLY A 340 2.94 -17.07 -17.85
N THR A 341 3.95 -17.68 -17.25
CA THR A 341 3.95 -17.99 -15.82
C THR A 341 5.17 -17.36 -15.16
N TRP A 342 4.94 -16.72 -14.02
CA TRP A 342 5.93 -16.22 -13.10
C TRP A 342 5.93 -17.07 -11.85
N ILE A 343 7.12 -17.44 -11.39
CA ILE A 343 7.33 -18.21 -10.16
C ILE A 343 8.20 -17.36 -9.24
N TYR A 344 7.72 -17.15 -8.02
CA TYR A 344 8.35 -16.31 -7.01
C TYR A 344 9.01 -17.20 -5.96
N ASN A 345 10.30 -17.02 -5.72
CA ASN A 345 11.03 -17.73 -4.67
C ASN A 345 11.63 -16.71 -3.69
N TYR A 346 11.21 -16.80 -2.43
CA TYR A 346 11.68 -15.92 -1.36
C TYR A 346 12.69 -16.66 -0.50
N GLU A 347 13.80 -15.98 -0.23
CA GLU A 347 14.89 -16.44 0.62
C GLU A 347 15.14 -15.34 1.67
N PRO A 348 14.44 -15.37 2.81
CA PRO A 348 14.62 -14.41 3.89
C PRO A 348 16.09 -14.35 4.37
N ALA A 349 16.50 -13.17 4.86
CA ALA A 349 17.86 -12.82 5.24
C ALA A 349 18.51 -13.84 6.19
N ILE A 350 17.72 -14.32 7.14
CA ILE A 350 18.13 -15.33 8.14
C ILE A 350 18.49 -16.68 7.53
N ASP A 351 17.70 -17.17 6.57
CA ASP A 351 17.95 -18.45 5.90
C ASP A 351 19.22 -18.39 5.04
N ARG A 352 19.59 -17.17 4.62
CA ARG A 352 20.79 -16.88 3.86
C ARG A 352 22.02 -16.58 4.71
N GLY A 353 21.88 -16.39 6.02
CA GLY A 353 22.94 -15.86 6.87
C GLY A 353 23.43 -14.47 6.42
N SER A 354 22.52 -13.66 5.88
CA SER A 354 22.78 -12.34 5.28
C SER A 354 21.97 -11.24 5.99
N ALA A 355 22.28 -9.97 5.71
CA ALA A 355 21.45 -8.83 6.08
C ALA A 355 20.22 -8.66 5.15
N LEU A 356 20.18 -9.42 4.04
CA LEU A 356 19.31 -9.14 2.89
C LEU A 356 18.35 -10.28 2.58
N ASP A 357 17.06 -9.95 2.47
CA ASP A 357 16.06 -10.81 1.87
C ASP A 357 16.30 -10.85 0.36
N LYS A 358 16.23 -12.04 -0.24
CA LYS A 358 16.33 -12.23 -1.68
C LYS A 358 15.03 -12.78 -2.25
N THR A 359 14.61 -12.21 -3.38
CA THR A 359 13.48 -12.73 -4.15
C THR A 359 13.93 -13.02 -5.56
N THR A 360 13.75 -14.27 -5.99
CA THR A 360 14.03 -14.70 -7.37
C THR A 360 12.71 -14.89 -8.10
N ILE A 361 12.53 -14.21 -9.23
CA ILE A 361 11.34 -14.30 -10.07
C ILE A 361 11.74 -14.92 -11.40
N THR A 362 11.28 -16.13 -11.64
CA THR A 362 11.44 -16.79 -12.96
C THR A 362 10.22 -16.44 -13.80
N ALA A 363 10.45 -15.78 -14.94
CA ALA A 363 9.44 -15.24 -15.83
C ALA A 363 9.60 -15.84 -17.25
N PRO A 364 8.59 -15.70 -18.14
CA PRO A 364 8.70 -16.17 -19.52
C PRO A 364 9.84 -15.51 -20.30
N ASN A 365 10.22 -14.27 -19.96
CA ASN A 365 11.24 -13.48 -20.64
C ASN A 365 12.63 -13.56 -19.98
N GLY A 366 12.79 -14.25 -18.85
CA GLY A 366 14.06 -14.30 -18.14
C GLY A 366 13.90 -14.53 -16.64
N ARG A 367 14.92 -14.16 -15.88
CA ARG A 367 14.93 -14.24 -14.42
C ARG A 367 15.28 -12.88 -13.82
N TYR A 368 14.63 -12.52 -12.73
CA TYR A 368 14.91 -11.32 -11.97
C TYR A 368 15.29 -11.70 -10.55
N GLU A 369 16.31 -11.05 -9.99
CA GLU A 369 16.72 -11.25 -8.60
C GLU A 369 16.75 -9.90 -7.90
N TYR A 370 16.02 -9.80 -6.78
CA TYR A 370 15.95 -8.60 -5.97
C TYR A 370 16.57 -8.89 -4.61
N GLN A 371 17.37 -7.96 -4.10
CA GLN A 371 17.89 -8.01 -2.75
C GLN A 371 17.47 -6.75 -1.99
N HIS A 372 16.74 -6.96 -0.89
CA HIS A 372 16.27 -5.89 -0.01
C HIS A 372 16.86 -6.07 1.37
N PHE A 373 16.99 -4.98 2.14
CA PHE A 373 17.33 -5.09 3.55
C PHE A 373 16.21 -5.82 4.30
N GLY A 374 16.52 -6.96 4.90
CA GLY A 374 15.53 -7.83 5.57
C GLY A 374 15.47 -7.61 7.08
N TYR A 375 14.29 -7.82 7.68
CA TYR A 375 14.08 -7.61 9.11
C TYR A 375 15.06 -8.43 9.96
N SER A 376 15.20 -9.72 9.68
CA SER A 376 16.03 -10.62 10.50
C SER A 376 17.53 -10.28 10.44
N GLY A 377 17.98 -9.70 9.32
CA GLY A 377 19.38 -9.40 9.04
C GLY A 377 19.88 -8.03 9.51
N ASN A 378 18.98 -7.11 9.86
CA ASN A 378 19.32 -5.76 10.34
C ASN A 378 19.20 -5.62 11.87
N PHE A 379 19.82 -4.60 12.45
CA PHE A 379 19.85 -4.36 13.90
C PHE A 379 19.26 -2.98 14.25
N SER A 380 19.07 -2.72 15.55
CA SER A 380 18.76 -1.37 16.04
C SER A 380 19.76 -0.35 15.48
N GLY A 381 19.25 0.74 14.88
CA GLY A 381 20.02 1.74 14.15
C GLY A 381 19.89 1.62 12.62
N ASP A 382 19.49 0.46 12.10
CA ASP A 382 19.32 0.17 10.67
C ASP A 382 17.88 -0.25 10.31
N VAL A 383 16.94 -0.13 11.24
CA VAL A 383 15.54 -0.55 11.05
C VAL A 383 14.86 0.24 9.92
N TRP A 384 15.22 1.52 9.76
CA TRP A 384 14.77 2.37 8.66
C TRP A 384 15.10 1.86 7.26
N LYS A 385 16.11 0.97 7.12
CA LYS A 385 16.51 0.40 5.83
C LYS A 385 15.62 -0.74 5.37
N ILE A 386 14.90 -1.38 6.29
CA ILE A 386 14.14 -2.60 6.00
C ILE A 386 13.14 -2.35 4.86
N GLY A 387 13.17 -3.23 3.86
CA GLY A 387 12.37 -3.11 2.64
C GLY A 387 13.00 -2.28 1.52
N LEU A 388 14.05 -1.49 1.78
CA LEU A 388 14.74 -0.74 0.71
C LEU A 388 15.47 -1.70 -0.23
N LEU A 389 15.36 -1.44 -1.53
CA LEU A 389 16.06 -2.19 -2.58
C LEU A 389 17.56 -1.86 -2.54
N LEU A 390 18.40 -2.85 -2.27
CA LEU A 390 19.86 -2.73 -2.41
C LEU A 390 20.29 -3.01 -3.84
N SER A 391 19.82 -4.10 -4.43
CA SER A 391 20.18 -4.45 -5.80
C SER A 391 19.09 -5.22 -6.55
N ARG A 392 19.08 -5.04 -7.86
CA ARG A 392 18.26 -5.78 -8.82
C ARG A 392 19.14 -6.33 -9.92
N GLU A 393 19.02 -7.61 -10.20
CA GLU A 393 19.68 -8.27 -11.33
C GLU A 393 18.63 -8.81 -12.30
N THR A 394 18.87 -8.59 -13.59
CA THR A 394 18.03 -9.11 -14.67
C THR A 394 18.86 -10.04 -15.54
N TYR A 395 18.34 -11.25 -15.72
CA TYR A 395 18.92 -12.30 -16.54
C TYR A 395 17.98 -12.58 -17.71
N ASP A 396 18.56 -12.85 -18.89
CA ASP A 396 17.78 -13.29 -20.05
C ASP A 396 17.34 -14.77 -19.93
N GLN A 397 16.66 -15.29 -20.96
CA GLN A 397 16.21 -16.68 -21.01
C GLN A 397 17.36 -17.71 -21.03
N ALA A 398 18.57 -17.31 -21.44
CA ALA A 398 19.76 -18.16 -21.41
C ALA A 398 20.45 -18.15 -20.03
N GLY A 399 19.95 -17.34 -19.09
CA GLY A 399 20.52 -17.16 -17.76
C GLY A 399 21.75 -16.25 -17.74
N ILE A 400 21.95 -15.44 -18.78
CA ILE A 400 23.02 -14.45 -18.85
C ILE A 400 22.55 -13.17 -18.16
N LEU A 401 23.37 -12.62 -17.26
CA LEU A 401 23.13 -11.33 -16.63
C LEU A 401 23.19 -10.24 -17.70
N VAL A 402 22.07 -9.56 -17.94
CA VAL A 402 21.96 -8.48 -18.94
C VAL A 402 21.94 -7.10 -18.28
N GLU A 403 21.51 -7.03 -17.02
CA GLU A 403 21.52 -5.81 -16.23
C GLU A 403 21.72 -6.08 -14.75
N GLN A 404 22.48 -5.23 -14.07
CA GLN A 404 22.52 -5.14 -12.62
C GLN A 404 22.36 -3.68 -12.18
N GLU A 405 21.46 -3.42 -11.25
CA GLU A 405 21.27 -2.14 -10.58
C GLU A 405 21.70 -2.27 -9.11
N ILE A 406 22.46 -1.31 -8.60
CA ILE A 406 22.89 -1.23 -7.20
C ILE A 406 22.57 0.16 -6.67
N ASN A 407 21.83 0.23 -5.57
CA ASN A 407 21.44 1.45 -4.88
C ASN A 407 22.24 1.61 -3.58
N ASN A 408 22.74 2.81 -3.34
CA ASN A 408 23.39 3.18 -2.09
C ASN A 408 22.53 4.19 -1.35
N TRP A 409 22.08 3.83 -0.16
CA TRP A 409 21.15 4.63 0.63
C TRP A 409 21.87 5.36 1.77
N GLY A 410 21.55 6.63 1.90
CA GLY A 410 21.81 7.46 3.07
C GLY A 410 20.50 7.73 3.81
N SER A 411 20.59 8.56 4.84
CA SER A 411 19.44 8.93 5.65
C SER A 411 19.44 10.41 5.97
N GLN A 412 18.24 10.93 6.23
CA GLN A 412 18.02 12.27 6.74
C GLN A 412 17.05 12.19 7.91
N GLN A 413 17.43 12.70 9.08
CA GLN A 413 16.55 12.68 10.24
C GLN A 413 15.37 13.65 10.04
N ILE A 414 14.15 13.15 10.28
CA ILE A 414 12.90 13.90 10.10
C ILE A 414 12.12 14.08 11.40
N SER A 415 12.40 13.24 12.41
CA SER A 415 11.79 13.30 13.73
C SER A 415 12.76 12.84 14.81
N GLY A 416 12.55 13.30 16.04
CA GLY A 416 13.19 12.79 17.25
C GLY A 416 12.56 11.49 17.79
N GLU A 417 11.39 11.08 17.29
CA GLU A 417 10.71 9.87 17.73
C GLU A 417 11.52 8.62 17.37
N ASN A 418 11.61 7.67 18.32
CA ASN A 418 12.25 6.39 18.04
C ASN A 418 11.46 5.61 16.99
N TYR A 419 12.16 5.05 16.01
CA TYR A 419 11.53 4.35 14.90
C TYR A 419 11.52 2.85 15.16
N TRP A 420 10.33 2.28 15.15
CA TRP A 420 10.13 0.86 14.97
C TRP A 420 8.92 0.70 14.06
N HIS A 421 8.86 -0.42 13.37
CA HIS A 421 7.75 -0.78 12.51
C HIS A 421 7.71 -2.31 12.49
N GLY A 422 6.70 -2.94 11.90
CA GLY A 422 6.59 -4.38 11.96
C GLY A 422 5.82 -4.90 13.17
N ARG A 423 5.88 -6.22 13.37
CA ARG A 423 5.24 -6.94 14.49
C ARG A 423 6.08 -7.00 15.78
N SER A 424 7.27 -6.39 15.81
CA SER A 424 8.19 -6.51 16.95
C SER A 424 8.91 -5.21 17.27
N THR A 425 8.81 -4.79 18.53
CA THR A 425 9.54 -3.65 19.11
C THR A 425 10.96 -4.02 19.57
N ALA A 426 11.45 -5.22 19.25
CA ALA A 426 12.77 -5.69 19.68
C ALA A 426 13.92 -4.95 18.98
N LYS A 427 13.67 -4.40 17.79
CA LYS A 427 14.63 -3.61 17.01
C LYS A 427 14.05 -2.21 16.82
N VAL A 428 14.83 -1.20 17.22
CA VAL A 428 14.38 0.19 17.26
C VAL A 428 15.54 1.09 16.86
N ASP A 429 15.28 2.11 16.04
CA ASP A 429 16.22 3.20 15.80
C ASP A 429 15.95 4.34 16.79
N SER A 430 17.01 5.02 17.25
CA SER A 430 16.87 6.09 18.25
C SER A 430 16.20 7.36 17.73
N ALA A 431 15.99 7.47 16.42
CA ALA A 431 15.30 8.56 15.75
C ALA A 431 14.69 8.07 14.43
N THR A 432 13.69 8.79 13.92
CA THR A 432 13.09 8.47 12.63
C THR A 432 13.77 9.26 11.52
N VAL A 433 14.15 8.52 10.47
CA VAL A 433 14.83 9.06 9.29
C VAL A 433 14.07 8.74 8.01
N ALA A 434 14.15 9.65 7.04
CA ALA A 434 13.77 9.38 5.66
C ALA A 434 14.98 8.83 4.89
N PRO A 435 14.81 7.78 4.07
CA PRO A 435 15.88 7.30 3.20
C PRO A 435 16.12 8.29 2.05
N ILE A 436 17.38 8.49 1.70
CA ILE A 436 17.81 9.30 0.55
C ILE A 436 18.80 8.50 -0.30
N LEU A 437 18.69 8.55 -1.62
CA LEU A 437 19.51 7.75 -2.52
C LEU A 437 20.85 8.44 -2.81
N LEU A 438 21.94 8.04 -2.17
CA LEU A 438 23.26 8.67 -2.37
C LEU A 438 23.88 8.36 -3.73
N SER A 439 23.67 7.14 -4.23
CA SER A 439 24.08 6.79 -5.60
C SER A 439 23.30 5.62 -6.16
N ARG A 440 23.18 5.57 -7.48
CA ARG A 440 22.67 4.41 -8.23
C ARG A 440 23.68 4.03 -9.30
N GLU A 441 24.01 2.76 -9.39
CA GLU A 441 24.93 2.21 -10.39
C GLU A 441 24.20 1.15 -11.22
N ILE A 442 24.25 1.27 -12.55
CA ILE A 442 23.61 0.37 -13.50
C ILE A 442 24.68 -0.21 -14.43
N TRP A 443 24.84 -1.52 -14.38
CA TRP A 443 25.65 -2.32 -15.29
C TRP A 443 24.75 -2.83 -16.41
N ARG A 444 25.02 -2.48 -17.66
CA ARG A 444 24.23 -2.94 -18.82
C ARG A 444 25.10 -2.96 -20.07
N GLU A 445 25.04 -4.04 -20.84
CA GLU A 445 25.76 -4.19 -22.13
C GLU A 445 27.28 -3.92 -22.05
N GLY A 446 27.90 -4.24 -20.91
CA GLY A 446 29.33 -3.99 -20.66
C GLY A 446 29.68 -2.55 -20.26
N GLY A 447 28.70 -1.65 -20.27
CA GLY A 447 28.80 -0.31 -19.70
C GLY A 447 28.37 -0.26 -18.22
N VAL A 448 28.88 0.74 -17.53
CA VAL A 448 28.58 1.08 -16.13
C VAL A 448 28.19 2.53 -16.09
N TYR A 449 26.95 2.78 -15.67
CA TYR A 449 26.37 4.10 -15.55
C TYR A 449 26.11 4.38 -14.09
N ARG A 450 26.77 5.38 -13.54
CA ARG A 450 26.65 5.76 -12.14
C ARG A 450 26.04 7.16 -12.05
N THR A 451 25.03 7.30 -11.19
CA THR A 451 24.45 8.57 -10.80
C THR A 451 24.72 8.78 -9.31
N ASP A 452 25.46 9.83 -8.96
CA ASP A 452 25.71 10.25 -7.58
C ASP A 452 24.85 11.47 -7.23
N TYR A 453 24.26 11.47 -6.04
CA TYR A 453 23.41 12.53 -5.52
C TYR A 453 24.02 13.10 -4.24
N SER A 454 24.11 14.42 -4.14
CA SER A 454 24.75 15.07 -2.99
C SER A 454 24.18 16.47 -2.72
N GLY A 455 24.54 17.04 -1.57
CA GLY A 455 24.10 18.38 -1.18
C GLY A 455 22.60 18.46 -0.91
N TYR A 456 22.03 17.44 -0.26
CA TYR A 456 20.60 17.40 0.07
C TYR A 456 20.19 18.61 0.92
N ASP A 457 19.08 19.26 0.54
CA ASP A 457 18.44 20.28 1.37
C ASP A 457 17.66 19.65 2.55
N SER A 458 16.99 20.46 3.38
CA SER A 458 16.18 19.99 4.51
C SER A 458 14.98 19.12 4.11
N TYR A 459 14.59 19.15 2.84
CA TYR A 459 13.43 18.46 2.28
C TYR A 459 13.80 17.17 1.55
N GLY A 460 15.10 16.87 1.43
CA GLY A 460 15.60 15.67 0.76
C GLY A 460 15.77 15.84 -0.75
N ASN A 461 15.82 17.07 -1.25
CA ASN A 461 16.14 17.34 -2.65
C ASN A 461 17.66 17.44 -2.86
N PRO A 462 18.26 16.70 -3.82
CA PRO A 462 19.70 16.74 -4.06
C PRO A 462 20.13 18.01 -4.81
N ALA A 463 20.94 18.88 -4.21
CA ALA A 463 21.46 20.07 -4.90
C ALA A 463 22.45 19.76 -6.02
N LYS A 464 23.02 18.54 -6.07
CA LYS A 464 23.96 18.15 -7.12
C LYS A 464 23.77 16.71 -7.55
N VAL A 465 23.67 16.51 -8.86
CA VAL A 465 23.59 15.20 -9.52
C VAL A 465 24.75 15.06 -10.51
N VAL A 466 25.54 13.99 -10.35
CA VAL A 466 26.67 13.68 -11.23
C VAL A 466 26.41 12.35 -11.90
N GLU A 467 26.38 12.32 -13.22
CA GLU A 467 26.18 11.12 -14.03
C GLU A 467 27.46 10.82 -14.81
N THR A 468 27.99 9.60 -14.63
CA THR A 468 29.20 9.12 -15.28
C THR A 468 28.96 7.79 -15.98
N GLY A 469 29.53 7.62 -17.17
CA GLY A 469 29.62 6.34 -17.88
C GLY A 469 31.07 5.90 -18.04
N ASN A 470 31.34 4.60 -18.04
CA ASN A 470 32.69 4.06 -18.34
C ASN A 470 32.88 3.69 -19.82
N VAL A 471 31.88 3.95 -20.68
CA VAL A 471 31.93 3.65 -22.11
C VAL A 471 32.69 4.76 -22.84
N ILE A 472 33.50 4.38 -23.83
CA ILE A 472 34.29 5.34 -24.62
C ILE A 472 33.33 6.32 -25.32
N GLY A 473 33.51 7.61 -25.05
CA GLY A 473 32.70 8.69 -25.62
C GLY A 473 31.59 9.19 -24.69
N ASP A 474 31.40 8.56 -23.52
CA ASP A 474 30.51 9.10 -22.50
C ASP A 474 31.18 10.27 -21.77
N ASP A 475 30.54 11.43 -21.83
CA ASP A 475 30.92 12.58 -21.02
C ASP A 475 30.31 12.50 -19.62
N THR A 476 31.01 13.04 -18.63
CA THR A 476 30.41 13.25 -17.30
C THR A 476 29.44 14.41 -17.37
N ARG A 477 28.17 14.17 -17.01
CA ARG A 477 27.18 15.25 -16.85
C ARG A 477 27.06 15.62 -15.38
N THR A 478 27.33 16.89 -15.06
CA THR A 478 27.04 17.45 -13.74
C THR A 478 25.89 18.42 -13.84
N THR A 479 24.88 18.24 -13.00
CA THR A 479 23.74 19.15 -12.87
C THR A 479 23.68 19.67 -11.44
N ASP A 480 23.75 20.98 -11.28
CA ASP A 480 23.54 21.65 -10.00
C ASP A 480 22.10 22.23 -9.96
N TYR A 481 21.35 21.87 -8.93
CA TYR A 481 19.99 22.31 -8.69
C TYR A 481 19.95 23.36 -7.57
N THR A 482 19.05 24.32 -7.69
CA THR A 482 18.66 25.21 -6.59
C THR A 482 17.17 25.12 -6.43
N TYR A 483 16.73 24.76 -5.23
CA TYR A 483 15.32 24.59 -4.91
C TYR A 483 14.81 25.85 -4.20
N TYR A 484 13.64 26.31 -4.60
CA TYR A 484 12.86 27.28 -3.85
C TYR A 484 11.66 26.52 -3.25
N THR A 485 11.64 26.39 -1.93
CA THR A 485 10.53 25.77 -1.19
C THR A 485 9.63 26.86 -0.64
N ASP A 486 8.40 26.91 -1.11
CA ASP A 486 7.36 27.81 -0.60
C ASP A 486 6.63 27.12 0.55
N THR A 487 7.07 27.34 1.78
CA THR A 487 6.51 26.71 3.00
C THR A 487 5.08 27.15 3.30
N ASP A 488 4.60 28.24 2.68
CA ASP A 488 3.21 28.68 2.84
C ASP A 488 2.26 27.90 1.90
N LYS A 489 2.80 27.32 0.82
CA LYS A 489 2.07 26.51 -0.16
C LYS A 489 2.39 25.02 -0.11
N TRP A 490 3.25 24.63 0.81
CA TRP A 490 3.69 23.28 1.05
C TRP A 490 3.35 22.91 2.46
#